data_AF-A0ABD2RQ79-F1
#
_entry.id   AF-A0ABD2RQ79-F1
#
_cell.length_a   1.000
_cell.length_b   1.000
_cell.length_c   1.000
_cell.angle_alpha   90.00
_cell.angle_beta   90.00
_cell.angle_gamma   90.00
#
_symmetry.space_group_name_H-M   'P 1'
#
loop_
_entity.id
_entity.type
_entity.pdbx_description
1 polymer ?
#
loop_
_entity_poly.entity_id
_entity_poly.type
_entity_poly.pdbx_seq_one_letter_code
_entity_poly.pdbx_strand_id
1 'polypeptide(L)'
;MATTVPKHEHREEEEEAAGADDEDTGAQVAPIVRLEEVAVSTGEENEDPLIDLKAKLYRFDKDGNQWKERGAGTVKLLKHKETGKVRLVMCQSKTLKICANHLSLYFKRKLIFGSS
;
A
#
# COMPACT_ATOMS: atom_id res chain seq x y z
N MET A 1 -5.19 -66.52 -24.01
CA MET A 1 -6.10 -65.96 -22.99
C MET A 1 -5.41 -64.69 -22.49
N ALA A 2 -5.83 -63.47 -22.84
CA ALA A 2 -7.08 -62.79 -22.45
C ALA A 2 -7.24 -62.86 -20.93
N THR A 3 -7.24 -61.78 -20.14
CA THR A 3 -8.01 -60.51 -20.17
C THR A 3 -7.43 -59.65 -19.02
N THR A 4 -6.81 -58.46 -19.19
CA THR A 4 -7.32 -57.07 -19.33
C THR A 4 -8.07 -56.43 -18.14
N VAL A 5 -7.47 -55.29 -17.66
CA VAL A 5 -7.97 -54.03 -16.99
C VAL A 5 -8.63 -54.07 -15.59
N PRO A 6 -8.60 -52.97 -14.77
CA PRO A 6 -8.01 -51.63 -15.01
C PRO A 6 -7.15 -51.01 -13.88
N LYS A 7 -6.33 -50.01 -14.25
CA LYS A 7 -5.60 -49.08 -13.37
C LYS A 7 -6.28 -47.72 -13.43
N HIS A 8 -6.78 -47.23 -12.30
CA HIS A 8 -7.58 -46.01 -12.17
C HIS A 8 -6.70 -44.78 -11.85
N GLU A 9 -6.51 -43.97 -12.89
CA GLU A 9 -6.52 -42.50 -12.98
C GLU A 9 -5.57 -41.63 -12.12
N HIS A 10 -4.59 -41.05 -12.83
CA HIS A 10 -3.96 -39.76 -12.55
C HIS A 10 -4.91 -38.69 -13.08
N ARG A 11 -5.63 -38.00 -12.19
CA ARG A 11 -6.52 -36.90 -12.56
C ARG A 11 -5.68 -35.64 -12.73
N GLU A 12 -5.36 -35.35 -13.99
CA GLU A 12 -4.96 -34.04 -14.46
C GLU A 12 -6.18 -33.12 -14.32
N GLU A 13 -6.14 -32.20 -13.36
CA GLU A 13 -7.04 -31.06 -13.39
C GLU A 13 -6.41 -30.03 -14.33
N GLU A 14 -6.69 -30.19 -15.62
CA GLU A 14 -6.73 -29.06 -16.56
C GLU A 14 -7.77 -28.08 -16.00
N GLU A 15 -7.31 -27.09 -15.23
CA GLU A 15 -8.00 -25.81 -15.23
C GLU A 15 -7.89 -25.29 -16.67
N GLU A 16 -8.94 -25.54 -17.45
CA GLU A 16 -9.25 -24.70 -18.61
C GLU A 16 -9.33 -23.26 -18.08
N ALA A 17 -8.20 -22.56 -18.18
CA ALA A 17 -8.18 -21.12 -18.26
C ALA A 17 -8.94 -20.78 -19.54
N ALA A 18 -10.27 -20.73 -19.43
CA ALA A 18 -11.12 -20.01 -20.35
C ALA A 18 -10.49 -18.63 -20.44
N GLY A 19 -9.74 -18.42 -21.53
CA GLY A 19 -9.17 -17.13 -21.86
C GLY A 19 -10.32 -16.16 -21.75
N ALA A 20 -10.20 -15.23 -20.81
CA ALA A 20 -10.88 -13.97 -20.96
C ALA A 20 -10.34 -13.42 -22.28
N ASP A 21 -11.06 -13.71 -23.36
CA ASP A 21 -10.96 -13.01 -24.61
C ASP A 21 -11.15 -11.55 -24.20
N ASP A 22 -10.03 -10.86 -24.06
CA ASP A 22 -9.98 -9.41 -23.94
C ASP A 22 -10.57 -8.95 -25.26
N GLU A 23 -11.91 -8.78 -25.31
CA GLU A 23 -12.64 -8.31 -26.48
C GLU A 23 -12.05 -6.94 -26.82
N ASP A 24 -11.01 -6.96 -27.66
CA ASP A 24 -10.37 -5.77 -28.20
C ASP A 24 -11.45 -5.05 -29.00
N THR A 25 -12.02 -4.02 -28.37
CA THR A 25 -13.18 -3.29 -28.88
C THR A 25 -12.81 -2.46 -30.12
N GLY A 26 -11.57 -2.57 -30.61
CA GLY A 26 -11.02 -1.82 -31.75
C GLY A 26 -10.93 -0.32 -31.48
N ALA A 27 -11.11 0.09 -30.22
CA ALA A 27 -11.18 1.49 -29.81
C ALA A 27 -9.78 2.11 -29.80
N GLN A 28 -9.48 2.91 -30.83
CA GLN A 28 -8.23 3.67 -30.87
C GLN A 28 -8.35 4.91 -29.99
N VAL A 29 -7.73 4.87 -28.81
CA VAL A 29 -7.69 6.00 -27.88
C VAL A 29 -6.53 6.92 -28.23
N ALA A 30 -6.83 8.02 -28.92
CA ALA A 30 -5.83 9.05 -29.17
C ALA A 30 -5.50 9.80 -27.87
N PRO A 31 -4.21 10.05 -27.56
CA PRO A 31 -3.83 10.74 -26.33
C PRO A 31 -4.33 12.20 -26.35
N ILE A 32 -5.20 12.55 -25.39
CA ILE A 32 -5.77 13.90 -25.26
C ILE A 32 -4.72 14.90 -24.78
N VAL A 33 -3.76 14.46 -23.97
CA VAL A 33 -2.71 15.30 -23.39
C VAL A 33 -1.39 14.53 -23.43
N ARG A 34 -0.32 15.23 -23.82
CA ARG A 34 1.06 14.76 -23.65
C ARG A 34 1.60 15.32 -22.35
N LEU A 35 2.04 14.44 -21.46
CA LEU A 35 2.68 14.83 -20.21
C LEU A 35 4.19 14.78 -20.42
N GLU A 36 4.88 15.85 -20.01
CA GLU A 36 6.33 15.83 -19.91
C GLU A 36 6.74 15.21 -18.58
N GLU A 37 7.85 14.44 -18.61
CA GLU A 37 8.42 13.90 -17.39
C GLU A 37 9.00 15.04 -16.54
N VAL A 38 8.57 15.11 -15.28
CA VAL A 38 9.06 16.12 -14.33
C VAL A 38 9.72 15.40 -13.16
N ALA A 39 10.92 15.84 -12.79
CA ALA A 39 11.59 15.35 -11.61
C ALA A 39 10.76 15.65 -10.35
N VAL A 40 10.34 14.60 -9.65
CA VAL A 40 9.55 14.68 -8.42
C VAL A 40 10.47 14.59 -7.22
N SER A 41 10.43 15.60 -6.34
CA SER A 41 11.10 15.55 -5.05
C SER A 41 10.15 15.01 -3.97
N THR A 42 10.70 14.26 -3.02
CA THR A 42 9.92 13.69 -1.91
C THR A 42 9.61 14.71 -0.81
N GLY A 43 10.36 15.80 -0.75
CA GLY A 43 10.29 16.77 0.34
C GLY A 43 10.82 16.25 1.69
N GLU A 44 11.56 15.12 1.67
CA GLU A 44 12.15 14.47 2.85
C GLU A 44 13.69 14.65 2.91
N GLU A 45 14.31 15.38 1.97
CA GLU A 45 15.79 15.36 1.78
C GLU A 45 16.59 16.01 2.93
N ASN A 46 15.97 16.93 3.66
CA ASN A 46 16.56 17.62 4.80
C ASN A 46 16.33 16.90 6.14
N GLU A 47 15.85 15.65 6.10
CA GLU A 47 15.47 14.90 7.28
C GLU A 47 16.11 13.51 7.29
N ASP A 48 16.38 13.00 8.49
CA ASP A 48 16.90 11.66 8.70
C ASP A 48 15.80 10.75 9.26
N PRO A 49 15.63 9.53 8.71
CA PRO A 49 14.68 8.56 9.22
C PRO A 49 15.17 7.96 10.55
N LEU A 50 14.39 8.15 11.61
CA LEU A 50 14.60 7.50 12.90
C LEU A 50 13.93 6.13 12.95
N ILE A 51 12.80 6.00 12.25
CA ILE A 51 11.97 4.80 12.20
C ILE A 51 11.44 4.65 10.77
N ASP A 52 11.41 3.42 10.27
CA ASP A 52 10.74 3.02 9.05
C ASP A 52 10.11 1.63 9.27
N LEU A 53 8.77 1.56 9.25
CA LEU A 53 8.04 0.31 9.46
C LEU A 53 6.69 0.30 8.76
N LYS A 54 6.20 -0.91 8.48
CA LYS A 54 4.84 -1.12 7.99
C LYS A 54 3.85 -1.02 9.15
N ALA A 55 2.78 -0.27 8.95
CA ALA A 55 1.74 -0.06 9.93
C ALA A 55 0.36 0.12 9.28
N LYS A 56 -0.68 0.03 10.10
CA LYS A 56 -2.04 0.50 9.78
C LYS A 56 -2.40 1.64 10.72
N LEU A 57 -2.84 2.76 10.14
CA LEU A 57 -3.32 3.92 10.88
C LEU A 57 -4.83 3.85 10.99
N TYR A 58 -5.33 4.06 12.21
CA TYR A 58 -6.75 4.17 12.49
C TYR A 58 -7.08 5.55 13.03
N ARG A 59 -8.29 6.03 12.71
CA ARG A 59 -8.89 7.21 13.32
C ARG A 59 -10.09 6.77 14.15
N PHE A 60 -10.16 7.24 15.38
CA PHE A 60 -11.33 7.04 16.22
C PHE A 60 -12.49 7.94 15.78
N ASP A 61 -13.63 7.34 15.50
CA ASP A 61 -14.88 8.04 15.24
C ASP A 61 -15.67 8.15 16.55
N LYS A 62 -15.89 9.39 17.02
CA LYS A 62 -16.54 9.64 18.30
C LYS A 62 -18.03 9.36 18.26
N ASP A 63 -18.69 9.64 17.13
CA ASP A 63 -20.14 9.51 17.01
C ASP A 63 -20.54 8.02 16.94
N GLY A 64 -19.76 7.23 16.21
CA GLY A 64 -19.94 5.78 16.11
C GLY A 64 -19.21 4.96 17.18
N ASN A 65 -18.47 5.60 18.09
CA ASN A 65 -17.63 4.97 19.12
C ASN A 65 -16.77 3.80 18.59
N GLN A 66 -16.18 3.97 17.40
CA GLN A 66 -15.49 2.90 16.68
C GLN A 66 -14.18 3.38 16.05
N TRP A 67 -13.23 2.46 15.88
CA TRP A 67 -12.03 2.71 15.08
C TRP A 67 -12.33 2.49 13.60
N LYS A 68 -11.94 3.45 12.76
CA LYS A 68 -12.01 3.34 11.30
C LYS A 68 -10.60 3.38 10.73
N GLU A 69 -10.32 2.52 9.75
CA GLU A 69 -9.03 2.53 9.07
C GLU A 69 -8.85 3.84 8.31
N ARG A 70 -7.68 4.47 8.45
CA ARG A 70 -7.28 5.69 7.76
C ARG A 70 -6.27 5.41 6.65
N GLY A 71 -5.46 4.36 6.79
CA GLY A 71 -4.60 3.87 5.73
C GLY A 71 -3.62 2.80 6.20
N ALA A 72 -3.18 1.96 5.28
CA ALA A 72 -2.17 0.94 5.49
C ALA A 72 -0.94 1.22 4.60
N GLY A 73 0.25 1.18 5.21
CA GLY A 73 1.50 1.37 4.48
C GLY A 73 2.69 1.65 5.37
N THR A 74 3.67 2.39 4.85
CA THR A 74 4.91 2.66 5.56
C THR A 74 4.79 3.94 6.38
N VAL A 75 5.10 3.85 7.67
CA VAL A 75 5.23 4.98 8.58
C VAL A 75 6.69 5.28 8.84
N LYS A 76 7.05 6.55 8.76
CA LYS A 76 8.37 7.09 9.06
C LYS A 76 8.28 8.13 10.18
N LEU A 77 9.26 8.11 11.08
CA LEU A 77 9.57 9.27 11.91
C LEU A 77 10.80 9.94 11.35
N LEU A 78 10.65 11.17 10.90
CA LEU A 78 11.70 11.94 10.24
C LEU A 78 12.16 13.07 11.16
N LYS A 79 13.47 13.20 11.36
CA LYS A 79 14.08 14.29 12.14
C LYS A 79 14.77 15.27 11.20
N HIS A 80 14.37 16.53 11.25
CA HIS A 80 15.02 17.58 10.47
C HIS A 80 16.46 17.80 10.92
N LYS A 81 17.41 17.84 9.97
CA LYS A 81 18.85 17.93 10.22
C LYS A 81 19.25 19.19 10.99
N GLU A 82 18.72 20.34 10.57
CA GLU A 82 19.06 21.64 11.20
C GLU A 82 18.21 21.96 12.45
N THR A 83 16.88 21.89 12.34
CA THR A 83 15.98 22.30 13.42
C THR A 83 15.80 21.24 14.52
N GLY A 84 16.18 19.99 14.25
CA GLY A 84 15.99 18.85 15.15
C GLY A 84 14.53 18.44 15.37
N LYS A 85 13.56 19.12 14.72
CA LYS A 85 12.13 18.80 14.82
C LYS A 85 11.85 17.43 14.23
N VAL A 86 10.97 16.67 14.90
CA VAL A 86 10.55 15.34 14.42
C VAL A 86 9.13 15.43 13.89
N ARG A 87 8.86 14.80 12.74
CA ARG A 87 7.50 14.62 12.20
C ARG A 87 7.22 13.15 11.92
N LEU A 88 5.95 12.79 12.01
CA LEU A 88 5.44 11.51 11.54
C LEU A 88 4.89 11.70 10.14
N VAL A 89 5.37 10.88 9.21
CA VAL A 89 4.87 10.79 7.84
C VAL A 89 4.44 9.35 7.58
N MET A 90 3.27 9.15 6.98
CA MET A 90 2.83 7.82 6.58
C MET A 90 2.22 7.87 5.18
N CYS A 91 2.65 6.94 4.33
CA CYS A 91 2.19 6.80 2.95
C CYS A 91 1.53 5.44 2.73
N GLN A 92 0.46 5.41 1.93
CA GLN A 92 -0.24 4.17 1.59
C GLN A 92 0.55 3.33 0.60
N SER A 93 0.57 1.99 0.76
CA SER A 93 1.42 1.12 -0.08
C SER A 93 1.10 1.13 -1.57
N LYS A 94 -0.18 1.27 -1.97
CA LYS A 94 -0.58 1.20 -3.38
C LYS A 94 -0.61 2.56 -4.07
N THR A 95 -1.20 3.55 -3.40
CA THR A 95 -1.44 4.87 -3.99
C THR A 95 -0.29 5.84 -3.74
N LEU A 96 0.62 5.51 -2.83
CA LEU A 96 1.70 6.37 -2.34
C LEU A 96 1.20 7.71 -1.76
N LYS A 97 -0.11 7.86 -1.54
CA LYS A 97 -0.70 9.05 -0.94
C LYS A 97 -0.33 9.14 0.53
N ILE A 98 0.03 10.33 0.96
CA ILE A 98 0.26 10.65 2.37
C ILE A 98 -1.08 10.55 3.12
N CYS A 99 -1.15 9.68 4.13
CA CYS A 99 -2.32 9.54 5.00
C CYS A 99 -2.13 10.22 6.38
N ALA A 100 -0.89 10.51 6.77
CA ALA A 100 -0.54 11.33 7.92
C ALA A 100 0.74 12.13 7.68
N ASN A 101 0.74 13.40 8.09
CA ASN A 101 1.92 14.28 8.12
C ASN A 101 1.74 15.27 9.26
N HIS A 102 2.33 14.96 10.40
CA HIS A 102 2.14 15.73 11.63
C HIS A 102 3.46 15.93 12.35
N LEU A 103 3.73 17.16 12.80
CA LEU A 103 4.84 17.42 13.73
C LEU A 103 4.61 16.62 15.01
N SER A 104 5.62 15.85 15.40
CA SER A 104 5.66 15.19 16.69
C SER A 104 5.92 16.25 17.75
N LEU A 105 4.85 16.85 18.24
CA LEU A 105 4.90 17.71 19.42
C LEU A 105 5.12 16.79 20.63
N TYR A 106 6.39 16.51 20.91
CA TYR A 106 6.98 16.03 22.16
C TYR A 106 6.09 15.14 23.03
N PHE A 107 6.40 13.83 23.10
CA PHE A 107 6.39 12.88 24.24
C PHE A 107 5.23 12.84 25.27
N LYS A 108 4.35 13.86 25.36
CA LYS A 108 3.15 13.95 26.19
C LYS A 108 1.94 13.30 25.54
N ARG A 109 1.95 13.10 24.22
CA ARG A 109 0.98 12.22 23.54
C ARG A 109 1.58 10.83 23.50
N LYS A 110 1.03 9.92 24.30
CA LYS A 110 1.43 8.51 24.32
C LYS A 110 1.14 7.91 22.93
N LEU A 111 2.19 7.67 22.15
CA LEU A 111 2.08 6.82 20.97
C LEU A 111 1.92 5.39 21.47
N ILE A 112 0.82 4.75 21.07
CA ILE A 112 0.54 3.34 21.38
C ILE A 112 0.63 2.60 20.05
N PHE A 113 1.66 1.77 19.92
CA PHE A 113 1.72 0.78 18.84
C PHE A 113 1.01 -0.48 19.34
N GLY A 114 -0.11 -0.83 18.70
CA GLY A 114 -0.78 -2.10 18.95
C GLY A 114 -0.18 -3.18 18.04
N SER A 115 0.35 -4.25 18.63
CA SER A 115 0.66 -5.48 17.90
C SER A 115 -0.62 -6.29 17.71
N SER A 116 -0.85 -6.80 16.49
CA SER A 116 -1.88 -7.80 16.21
C SER A 116 -1.55 -9.14 16.87
#